data_AF-A0A2N8ZAQ0-F1
#
_entry.id   AF-A0A2N8ZAQ0-F1
#
_cell.length_a   1.000
_cell.length_b   1.000
_cell.length_c   1.000
_cell.angle_alpha   90.00
_cell.angle_beta   90.00
_cell.angle_gamma   90.00
#
_symmetry.space_group_name_H-M   'P 1'
#
loop_
_entity.id
_entity.type
_entity.pdbx_description
1 polymer ?
#
loop_
_entity_poly.entity_id
_entity_poly.type
_entity_poly.pdbx_seq_one_letter_code
_entity_poly.pdbx_strand_id
1 'polypeptide(L)'
;MSEIHITRAVYQDTKESVSIEDVDSGLQANVVCACCGAKLIANKGQKKAWHFSHYFDEACALAYETQLHLTAKEYFAGVGKIPISLEAG
;
A
#
# COMPACT_ATOMS: atom_id res chain seq x y z
N MET A 1 8.58 17.66 -0.75
CA MET A 1 8.62 16.20 -0.62
C MET A 1 7.41 15.67 -1.35
N SER A 2 7.60 14.90 -2.41
CA SER A 2 6.49 14.33 -3.19
C SER A 2 5.52 13.60 -2.26
N GLU A 3 4.24 13.97 -2.29
CA GLU A 3 3.20 13.29 -1.51
C GLU A 3 3.08 11.84 -2.02
N ILE A 4 3.83 10.91 -1.42
CA ILE A 4 3.67 9.48 -1.70
C ILE A 4 2.30 9.08 -1.15
N HIS A 5 1.33 8.88 -2.04
CA HIS A 5 0.00 8.41 -1.69
C HIS A 5 0.04 6.89 -1.52
N ILE A 6 0.29 6.43 -0.30
CA ILE A 6 0.20 5.02 0.06
C ILE A 6 -1.28 4.64 0.03
N THR A 7 -1.68 3.68 -0.80
CA THR A 7 -3.10 3.23 -0.88
C THR A 7 -3.26 1.75 -0.61
N ARG A 8 -2.16 0.99 -0.63
CA ARG A 8 -2.07 -0.42 -0.25
C ARG A 8 -1.18 -0.55 0.98
N ALA A 9 -1.59 -1.37 1.93
CA ALA A 9 -0.82 -1.75 3.09
C ALA A 9 -0.86 -3.27 3.27
N VAL A 10 -0.33 -3.79 4.38
CA VAL A 10 -0.49 -5.20 4.74
C VAL A 10 -0.97 -5.36 6.17
N TYR A 11 -1.70 -6.44 6.43
CA TYR A 11 -1.98 -6.86 7.80
C TYR A 11 -0.70 -7.36 8.47
N GLN A 12 -0.47 -6.98 9.73
CA GLN A 12 0.78 -7.27 10.42
C GLN A 12 0.97 -8.78 10.65
N ASP A 13 -0.12 -9.49 10.93
CA ASP A 13 -0.19 -10.92 11.24
C ASP A 13 -0.21 -11.82 10.00
N THR A 14 -1.05 -11.53 9.00
CA THR A 14 -1.20 -12.39 7.81
C THR A 14 -0.27 -12.02 6.66
N LYS A 15 0.23 -10.77 6.64
CA LYS A 15 0.94 -10.16 5.50
C LYS A 15 0.11 -10.04 4.22
N GLU A 16 -1.20 -10.29 4.29
CA GLU A 16 -2.11 -10.07 3.17
C GLU A 16 -2.24 -8.58 2.89
N SER A 17 -2.44 -8.22 1.61
CA SER A 17 -2.62 -6.82 1.23
C SER A 17 -3.99 -6.30 1.63
N VAL A 18 -4.05 -5.01 1.94
CA VAL A 18 -5.28 -4.31 2.29
C VAL A 18 -5.32 -2.94 1.61
N SER A 19 -6.47 -2.59 1.04
CA SER A 19 -6.70 -1.28 0.41
C SER A 19 -7.13 -0.23 1.44
N ILE A 20 -6.81 1.03 1.17
CA ILE A 20 -7.36 2.17 1.91
C ILE A 20 -8.89 2.23 1.88
N GLU A 21 -9.50 1.62 0.85
CA GLU A 21 -10.95 1.53 0.70
C GLU A 21 -11.58 0.62 1.77
N ASP A 22 -10.87 -0.44 2.17
CA ASP A 22 -11.38 -1.54 3.00
C ASP A 22 -11.24 -1.30 4.52
N VAL A 23 -10.62 -0.19 4.92
CA VAL A 23 -10.35 0.13 6.34
C VAL A 23 -11.12 1.37 6.78
N ASP A 24 -11.42 1.45 8.08
CA ASP A 24 -11.96 2.66 8.69
C ASP A 24 -10.92 3.78 8.73
N SER A 25 -11.36 5.02 8.89
CA SER A 25 -10.45 6.16 9.04
C SER A 25 -9.74 6.13 10.40
N GLY A 26 -8.53 6.70 10.46
CA GLY A 26 -7.74 6.82 11.68
C GLY A 26 -6.64 5.77 11.83
N LEU A 27 -6.08 5.70 13.04
CA LEU A 27 -4.94 4.83 13.35
C LEU A 27 -5.38 3.37 13.34
N GLN A 28 -4.72 2.56 12.51
CA GLN A 28 -5.03 1.15 12.39
C GLN A 28 -4.26 0.32 13.40
N ALA A 29 -4.93 -0.65 14.03
CA ALA A 29 -4.30 -1.53 15.01
C ALA A 29 -3.39 -2.60 14.36
N ASN A 30 -3.83 -3.17 13.24
CA ASN A 30 -3.19 -4.31 12.58
C ASN A 30 -2.72 -4.01 11.14
N VAL A 31 -2.74 -2.74 10.69
CA VAL A 31 -2.33 -2.38 9.33
C VAL A 31 -1.01 -1.62 9.38
N VAL A 32 -0.03 -2.11 8.63
CA VAL A 32 1.34 -1.59 8.63
C VAL A 32 1.84 -1.34 7.21
N CYS A 33 2.85 -0.48 7.10
CA CYS A 33 3.55 -0.25 5.86
C CYS A 33 4.24 -1.54 5.40
N ALA A 34 3.95 -1.98 4.18
CA ALA A 34 4.59 -3.16 3.61
C ALA A 34 6.11 -2.97 3.40
N CYS A 35 6.59 -1.73 3.34
CA CYS A 35 7.99 -1.41 3.15
C CYS A 35 8.79 -1.42 4.46
N CYS A 36 8.36 -0.65 5.47
CA CYS A 36 9.12 -0.49 6.72
C CYS A 36 8.48 -1.20 7.93
N GLY A 37 7.26 -1.70 7.82
CA GLY A 37 6.53 -2.34 8.92
C GLY A 37 5.94 -1.37 9.96
N ALA A 38 6.07 -0.06 9.78
CA ALA A 38 5.54 0.92 10.71
C ALA A 38 4.02 1.06 10.63
N LYS A 39 3.41 1.49 11.74
CA LYS A 39 1.96 1.72 11.83
C LYS A 39 1.51 2.83 10.90
N LEU A 40 0.33 2.63 10.31
CA LEU A 40 -0.29 3.57 9.39
C LEU A 40 -1.56 4.18 9.97
N ILE A 41 -1.81 5.43 9.58
CA ILE A 41 -3.08 6.14 9.76
C ILE A 41 -3.81 6.13 8.42
N ALA A 42 -5.08 5.72 8.40
CA ALA A 42 -5.95 5.82 7.24
C ALA A 42 -6.59 7.22 7.18
N ASN A 43 -6.15 8.05 6.23
CA ASN A 43 -6.66 9.40 6.02
C ASN A 43 -7.81 9.36 5.00
N LYS A 44 -9.05 9.26 5.49
CA LYS A 44 -10.26 9.30 4.65
C LYS A 44 -11.01 10.60 4.87
N GLY A 45 -10.61 11.64 4.13
CA GLY A 45 -11.26 12.95 4.13
C GLY A 45 -12.03 13.23 2.84
N GLN A 46 -12.70 14.38 2.78
CA GLN A 46 -13.44 14.83 1.58
C GLN A 46 -12.60 15.70 0.62
N LYS A 47 -11.43 16.18 1.07
CA LYS A 47 -10.61 17.16 0.33
C LYS A 47 -9.45 16.55 -0.46
N LYS A 48 -8.86 15.46 0.05
CA LYS A 48 -7.72 14.76 -0.55
C LYS A 48 -8.15 13.32 -0.86
N ALA A 49 -7.51 12.71 -1.86
CA ALA A 49 -7.64 11.29 -2.11
C ALA A 49 -7.30 10.49 -0.84
N TRP A 50 -8.06 9.42 -0.61
CA TRP A 50 -7.83 8.58 0.56
C TRP A 50 -6.45 7.92 0.45
N HIS A 51 -5.69 7.98 1.54
CA HIS A 51 -4.35 7.42 1.59
C HIS A 51 -3.98 7.05 3.03
N PHE A 52 -2.98 6.19 3.15
CA PHE A 52 -2.28 5.94 4.40
C PHE A 52 -1.13 6.93 4.60
N SER A 53 -0.89 7.31 5.85
CA SER A 53 0.33 8.00 6.27
C SER A 53 1.02 7.24 7.41
N HIS A 54 2.34 7.33 7.51
CA HIS A 54 3.04 6.82 8.68
C HIS A 54 2.57 7.55 9.94
N TYR A 55 2.34 6.79 11.01
CA TYR A 55 1.93 7.36 12.29
C TYR A 55 3.04 8.24 12.90
N PHE A 56 4.30 7.81 12.73
CA PHE A 56 5.48 8.61 13.06
C PHE A 56 6.10 9.18 11.77
N ASP A 57 6.88 10.27 11.91
CA ASP A 57 7.59 10.92 10.80
C ASP A 57 8.77 10.06 10.33
N GLU A 58 8.44 8.95 9.67
CA GLU A 58 9.39 8.02 9.08
C GLU A 58 9.59 8.32 7.60
N ALA A 59 10.82 8.66 7.22
CA ALA A 59 11.21 8.78 5.83
C ALA A 59 11.27 7.38 5.17
N CYS A 60 10.15 6.93 4.61
CA CYS A 60 10.05 5.65 3.92
C CYS A 60 10.31 5.81 2.40
N ALA A 61 11.58 5.88 2.02
CA ALA A 61 11.99 6.17 0.64
C ALA A 61 11.48 5.17 -0.42
N LEU A 62 11.34 3.89 -0.03
CA LEU A 62 10.91 2.80 -0.91
C LEU A 62 9.40 2.51 -0.84
N ALA A 63 8.63 3.32 -0.11
CA ALA A 63 7.19 3.15 0.01
C ALA A 63 6.50 3.16 -1.37
N TYR A 64 6.91 4.08 -2.25
CA TYR A 64 6.32 4.22 -3.59
C TYR A 64 6.56 3.00 -4.48
N GLU A 65 7.79 2.49 -4.53
CA GLU A 65 8.10 1.27 -5.29
C GLU A 65 7.32 0.07 -4.76
N THR A 66 7.23 -0.05 -3.44
CA THR A 66 6.44 -1.10 -2.78
C THR A 66 4.96 -1.01 -3.15
N GLN A 67 4.38 0.20 -3.26
CA GLN A 67 2.99 0.36 -3.74
C GLN A 67 2.81 -0.18 -5.16
N LEU A 68 3.75 0.12 -6.06
CA LEU A 68 3.69 -0.34 -7.44
C LEU A 68 3.69 -1.87 -7.51
N HIS A 69 4.59 -2.51 -6.76
CA HIS A 69 4.67 -3.97 -6.68
C HIS A 69 3.41 -4.61 -6.11
N LEU A 70 2.83 -4.05 -5.04
CA LEU A 70 1.60 -4.57 -4.45
C LEU A 70 0.43 -4.47 -5.43
N THR A 71 0.26 -3.31 -6.07
CA THR A 71 -0.80 -3.08 -7.06
C THR A 71 -0.68 -4.05 -8.24
N ALA A 72 0.54 -4.28 -8.74
CA ALA A 72 0.77 -5.24 -9.81
C ALA A 72 0.44 -6.67 -9.38
N LYS A 73 0.86 -7.09 -8.18
CA LYS A 73 0.54 -8.41 -7.62
C LYS A 73 -0.96 -8.62 -7.46
N GLU A 74 -1.68 -7.64 -6.91
CA GLU A 74 -3.14 -7.67 -6.78
C GLU A 74 -3.81 -7.86 -8.15
N TYR A 75 -3.40 -7.08 -9.15
CA TYR A 75 -3.93 -7.18 -10.50
C TYR A 75 -3.66 -8.58 -11.12
N PHE A 76 -2.42 -9.06 -11.06
CA PHE A 76 -2.05 -10.36 -11.64
C PHE A 76 -2.72 -11.54 -10.95
N ALA A 77 -2.89 -11.46 -9.62
CA ALA A 77 -3.65 -12.45 -8.86
C ALA A 77 -5.12 -12.47 -9.31
N GLY A 78 -5.74 -11.30 -9.54
CA GLY A 78 -7.11 -11.20 -10.01
C GLY A 78 -7.33 -11.76 -11.42
N VAL A 79 -6.40 -11.52 -12.35
CA VAL A 79 -6.51 -12.04 -13.73
C VAL A 79 -5.99 -13.48 -13.89
N GLY A 80 -5.30 -14.02 -12.86
CA GLY A 80 -4.71 -15.37 -12.87
C GLY A 80 -3.60 -15.55 -13.90
N LYS A 81 -2.98 -14.46 -14.37
CA LYS A 81 -1.95 -14.45 -15.41
C LYS A 81 -0.88 -13.42 -15.07
N ILE A 82 0.36 -13.82 -15.23
CA ILE A 82 1.51 -12.91 -15.20
C ILE A 82 1.90 -12.65 -16.66
N PRO A 83 1.95 -11.38 -17.10
CA PRO A 83 2.39 -11.07 -18.45
C PRO A 83 3.86 -11.47 -18.61
N ILE A 84 4.12 -12.41 -19.52
CA ILE A 84 5.47 -12.69 -20.00
C ILE A 84 5.78 -11.70 -21.12
N SER A 85 6.96 -11.06 -21.05
CA SER A 85 7.45 -10.30 -22.20
C SER A 85 7.71 -11.29 -23.34
N LEU A 86 7.05 -11.09 -24.48
CA LEU A 86 7.33 -11.85 -25.70
C LEU A 86 8.64 -11.40 -26.37
N GLU A 87 9.24 -10.30 -25.89
CA GLU A 87 10.49 -9.72 -26.36
C GLU A 87 11.61 -9.99 -25.33
N ALA A 88 11.88 -11.26 -25.05
CA ALA A 88 13.15 -11.68 -24.48
C ALA A 88 13.68 -12.76 -25.42
N GLY A 89 14.57 -12.34 -26.32
CA GLY A 89 15.18 -13.19 -27.35
C GLY A 89 15.97 -14.35 -26.77
#